data_AF-A0A958EFI3-F1
#
_entry.id   AF-A0A958EFI3-F1
#
_cell.length_a   1.000
_cell.length_b   1.000
_cell.length_c   1.000
_cell.angle_alpha   90.00
_cell.angle_beta   90.00
_cell.angle_gamma   90.00
#
_symmetry.space_group_name_H-M   'P 1'
#
loop_
_entity.id
_entity.type
_entity.pdbx_description
1 polymer ?
#
loop_
_entity_poly.entity_id
_entity_poly.type
_entity_poly.pdbx_seq_one_letter_code
_entity_poly.pdbx_strand_id
1 'polypeptide(L)'
;MNPKMQTGGSARELLPSLTAGLLNGMLVLIFQSAYAALIFAGPLAAFLPQGTGILLFGAIVMSTVVSLLSGFSTTVTAPQDAPTAIMAVVAAAIATQMGMDNPQSTFWTIVIGMGLTALASGLFLWLLGQYKLGNLIRFIPYPVVGGFLAGTGWVLVKGAVAIMAGITLNLETAHRIFEGSLLLHWLPGVLYGIVLLIVQKRFRHFLVMPSMILGAIILFYGVLFLSQLPIAEARALGWLPPSFPGDVSWSPPSPEVWGTVDWAVLTQQAGNLATIMIISVISLLLNASGMELIVRKEVDLNR
;
A
#
# COMPACT_ATOMS: atom_id res chain seq x y z
N MET A 1 -30.57 23.29 -16.16
CA MET A 1 -30.54 24.29 -15.07
C MET A 1 -29.27 24.02 -14.28
N ASN A 2 -28.25 24.86 -14.46
CA ASN A 2 -26.87 24.59 -14.04
C ASN A 2 -26.66 25.05 -12.58
N PRO A 3 -26.47 24.16 -11.59
CA PRO A 3 -26.06 24.60 -10.28
C PRO A 3 -24.58 24.94 -10.36
N LYS A 4 -24.28 26.24 -10.28
CA LYS A 4 -22.93 26.77 -10.10
C LYS A 4 -22.20 25.90 -9.06
N MET A 5 -21.14 25.22 -9.49
CA MET A 5 -20.15 24.66 -8.59
C MET A 5 -19.56 25.82 -7.79
N GLN A 6 -20.03 25.98 -6.55
CA GLN A 6 -19.44 26.90 -5.58
C GLN A 6 -18.06 26.36 -5.24
N THR A 7 -17.03 26.84 -5.93
CA THR A 7 -15.61 26.54 -5.69
C THR A 7 -15.02 27.36 -4.54
N GLY A 8 -15.85 27.92 -3.66
CA GLY A 8 -15.41 28.60 -2.45
C GLY A 8 -15.81 27.76 -1.24
N GLY A 9 -14.89 26.97 -0.70
CA GLY A 9 -15.12 26.27 0.57
C GLY A 9 -15.49 27.30 1.62
N SER A 10 -16.73 27.29 2.09
CA SER A 10 -17.15 28.25 3.11
C SER A 10 -16.36 27.95 4.40
N ALA A 11 -16.12 28.95 5.26
CA ALA A 11 -15.41 28.73 6.53
C ALA A 11 -16.03 27.60 7.39
N ARG A 12 -17.30 27.24 7.17
CA ARG A 12 -18.00 26.12 7.81
C ARG A 12 -17.52 24.74 7.34
N GLU A 13 -16.96 24.62 6.15
CA GLU A 13 -16.50 23.35 5.57
C GLU A 13 -15.01 23.09 5.85
N LEU A 14 -14.26 24.11 6.29
CA LEU A 14 -12.84 23.98 6.62
C LEU A 14 -12.59 22.97 7.74
N LEU A 15 -13.34 23.07 8.84
CA LEU A 15 -13.13 22.18 9.99
C LEU A 15 -13.42 20.71 9.64
N PRO A 16 -14.58 20.35 9.04
CA PRO A 16 -14.82 18.99 8.55
C PRO A 16 -13.74 18.51 7.56
N SER A 17 -13.33 19.35 6.62
CA SER A 17 -12.33 18.99 5.60
C SER A 17 -10.96 18.73 6.21
N LEU A 18 -10.53 19.56 7.17
CA LEU A 18 -9.28 19.36 7.91
C LEU A 18 -9.32 18.08 8.74
N THR A 19 -10.43 17.80 9.42
CA THR A 19 -10.57 16.57 10.20
C THR A 19 -10.51 15.32 9.31
N ALA A 20 -11.20 15.32 8.18
CA ALA A 20 -11.16 14.23 7.22
C ALA A 20 -9.76 14.06 6.62
N GLY A 21 -9.10 15.17 6.25
CA GLY A 21 -7.73 15.18 5.73
C GLY A 21 -6.71 14.64 6.73
N LEU A 22 -6.80 15.03 8.00
CA LEU A 22 -5.92 14.53 9.06
C LEU A 22 -6.13 13.04 9.33
N LEU A 23 -7.39 12.59 9.43
CA LEU A 23 -7.70 11.17 9.62
C LEU A 23 -7.21 10.34 8.44
N ASN A 24 -7.44 10.80 7.21
CA ASN A 24 -6.95 10.12 6.03
C ASN A 24 -5.41 10.12 5.97
N GLY A 25 -4.76 11.25 6.26
CA GLY A 25 -3.30 11.34 6.31
C GLY A 25 -2.71 10.34 7.30
N MET A 26 -3.31 10.22 8.49
CA MET A 26 -2.91 9.21 9.47
C MET A 26 -3.03 7.79 8.92
N LEU A 27 -4.15 7.44 8.27
CA LEU A 27 -4.34 6.13 7.65
C LEU A 27 -3.32 5.88 6.53
N VAL A 28 -3.04 6.87 5.69
CA VAL A 28 -2.04 6.78 4.62
C VAL A 28 -0.66 6.51 5.21
N LEU A 29 -0.25 7.20 6.28
CA LEU A 29 1.02 6.94 6.95
C LEU A 29 1.15 5.46 7.38
N ILE A 30 0.10 4.92 8.00
CA ILE A 30 0.08 3.54 8.48
C ILE A 30 0.12 2.55 7.31
N PHE A 31 -0.72 2.74 6.29
CA PHE A 31 -0.77 1.85 5.14
C PHE A 31 0.50 1.88 4.30
N GLN A 32 1.08 3.06 4.04
CA GLN A 32 2.32 3.15 3.28
C GLN A 32 3.50 2.51 4.01
N SER A 33 3.54 2.62 5.34
CA SER A 33 4.55 1.92 6.15
C SER A 33 4.39 0.40 6.05
N ALA A 34 3.15 -0.10 6.09
CA ALA A 34 2.86 -1.52 5.90
C ALA A 34 3.19 -2.01 4.48
N TYR A 35 2.91 -1.20 3.46
CA TYR A 35 3.25 -1.48 2.06
C TYR A 35 4.75 -1.49 1.82
N ALA A 36 5.49 -0.59 2.45
CA ALA A 36 6.95 -0.60 2.41
C ALA A 36 7.50 -1.87 3.07
N ALA A 37 6.95 -2.27 4.22
CA ALA A 37 7.34 -3.52 4.90
C ALA A 37 7.05 -4.76 4.02
N LEU A 38 6.01 -4.69 3.20
CA LEU A 38 5.65 -5.74 2.26
C LEU A 38 6.62 -5.80 1.06
N ILE A 39 6.96 -4.66 0.46
CA ILE A 39 7.85 -4.58 -0.72
C ILE A 39 9.30 -4.88 -0.34
N PHE A 40 9.78 -4.31 0.77
CA PHE A 40 11.16 -4.40 1.22
C PHE A 40 11.34 -5.46 2.31
N ALA A 41 10.64 -6.58 2.21
CA ALA A 41 10.75 -7.69 3.15
C ALA A 41 12.03 -8.53 2.92
N GLY A 42 12.40 -9.33 3.92
CA GLY A 42 13.49 -10.32 3.81
C GLY A 42 14.85 -9.65 3.54
N PRO A 43 15.58 -10.03 2.47
CA PRO A 43 16.90 -9.46 2.17
C PRO A 43 16.88 -7.94 1.94
N LEU A 44 15.72 -7.39 1.58
CA LEU A 44 15.54 -5.96 1.35
C LEU A 44 15.24 -5.16 2.63
N ALA A 45 15.10 -5.81 3.79
CA ALA A 45 14.69 -5.17 5.04
C ALA A 45 15.59 -4.01 5.47
N ALA A 46 16.88 -4.06 5.11
CA ALA A 46 17.82 -2.96 5.38
C ALA A 46 17.41 -1.63 4.72
N PHE A 47 16.67 -1.69 3.61
CA PHE A 47 16.19 -0.53 2.86
C PHE A 47 14.80 -0.05 3.28
N LEU A 48 14.18 -0.68 4.28
CA LEU A 48 12.82 -0.36 4.70
C LEU A 48 12.60 1.13 5.03
N PRO A 49 13.49 1.86 5.74
CA PRO A 49 13.29 3.29 6.00
C PRO A 49 13.28 4.13 4.72
N GLN A 50 14.21 3.86 3.80
CA GLN A 50 14.33 4.58 2.54
C GLN A 50 13.14 4.28 1.63
N GLY A 51 12.75 3.00 1.54
CA GLY A 51 11.55 2.55 0.85
C GLY A 51 10.30 3.22 1.41
N THR A 52 10.15 3.26 2.74
CA THR A 52 9.04 3.95 3.41
C THR A 52 9.00 5.43 3.05
N GLY A 53 10.15 6.11 3.06
CA GLY A 53 10.27 7.51 2.63
C GLY A 53 9.82 7.73 1.19
N ILE A 54 10.20 6.83 0.27
CA ILE A 54 9.80 6.88 -1.15
C ILE A 54 8.29 6.68 -1.31
N LEU A 55 7.69 5.69 -0.63
CA LEU A 55 6.24 5.45 -0.70
C LEU A 55 5.45 6.63 -0.13
N LEU A 56 5.89 7.18 1.01
CA LEU A 56 5.26 8.33 1.64
C LEU A 56 5.34 9.58 0.75
N PHE A 57 6.51 9.85 0.18
CA PHE A 57 6.68 10.94 -0.76
C PHE A 57 5.81 10.76 -2.00
N GLY A 58 5.77 9.55 -2.58
CA GLY A 58 4.89 9.21 -3.68
C GLY A 58 3.41 9.45 -3.35
N ALA A 59 2.97 9.09 -2.14
CA ALA A 59 1.60 9.33 -1.68
C ALA A 59 1.29 10.83 -1.55
N ILE A 60 2.25 11.65 -1.09
CA ILE A 60 2.11 13.12 -1.03
C ILE A 60 1.97 13.70 -2.44
N VAL A 61 2.84 13.29 -3.37
CA VAL A 61 2.81 13.76 -4.77
C VAL A 61 1.47 13.37 -5.41
N MET A 62 1.07 12.09 -5.31
CA MET A 62 -0.19 11.59 -5.86
C MET A 62 -1.38 12.35 -5.26
N SER A 63 -1.42 12.52 -3.95
CA SER A 63 -2.50 13.24 -3.25
C SER A 63 -2.59 14.70 -3.68
N THR A 64 -1.45 15.37 -3.81
CA THR A 64 -1.39 16.77 -4.23
C THR A 64 -1.85 16.92 -5.68
N VAL A 65 -1.32 16.11 -6.61
CA VAL A 65 -1.66 16.17 -8.02
C VAL A 65 -3.14 15.87 -8.24
N VAL A 66 -3.67 14.80 -7.63
CA VAL A 66 -5.09 14.45 -7.76
C VAL A 66 -5.97 15.49 -7.07
N SER A 67 -5.61 16.00 -5.89
CA SER A 67 -6.41 17.03 -5.22
C SER A 67 -6.50 18.34 -6.01
N LEU A 68 -5.46 18.70 -6.78
CA LEU A 68 -5.44 19.94 -7.58
C LEU A 68 -6.09 19.77 -8.94
N LEU A 69 -5.98 18.59 -9.55
CA LEU A 69 -6.42 18.36 -10.94
C LEU A 69 -7.76 17.61 -11.05
N SER A 70 -8.21 16.93 -9.98
CA SER A 70 -9.44 16.15 -10.01
C SER A 70 -10.67 17.03 -10.18
N GLY A 71 -11.61 16.56 -11.00
CA GLY A 71 -12.92 17.19 -11.17
C GLY A 71 -13.90 16.98 -10.01
N PHE A 72 -13.51 16.22 -8.97
CA PHE A 72 -14.39 15.78 -7.90
C PHE A 72 -13.92 16.33 -6.54
N SER A 73 -14.78 17.08 -5.85
CA SER A 73 -14.39 17.90 -4.68
C SER A 73 -14.14 17.10 -3.39
N THR A 74 -14.31 15.79 -3.40
CA THR A 74 -14.16 14.90 -2.24
C THR A 74 -13.24 13.71 -2.53
N THR A 75 -12.33 13.87 -3.48
CA THR A 75 -11.40 12.80 -3.86
C THR A 75 -10.36 12.56 -2.78
N VAL A 76 -10.40 11.37 -2.20
CA VAL A 76 -9.32 10.82 -1.39
C VAL A 76 -8.52 9.88 -2.28
N THR A 77 -7.22 10.11 -2.39
CA THR A 77 -6.33 9.21 -3.13
C THR A 77 -5.19 8.75 -2.24
N ALA A 78 -4.75 7.53 -2.48
CA ALA A 78 -3.59 6.93 -1.86
C ALA A 78 -3.10 5.80 -2.76
N PRO A 79 -1.81 5.43 -2.68
CA PRO A 79 -1.32 4.20 -3.28
C PRO A 79 -2.17 3.00 -2.82
N GLN A 80 -2.55 2.16 -3.79
CA GLN A 80 -3.51 1.06 -3.59
C GLN A 80 -2.80 -0.21 -3.08
N ASP A 81 -3.53 -1.03 -2.32
CA ASP A 81 -3.08 -2.31 -1.77
C ASP A 81 -2.76 -3.36 -2.84
N ALA A 82 -3.63 -3.53 -3.82
CA ALA A 82 -3.45 -4.56 -4.84
C ALA A 82 -2.25 -4.36 -5.78
N PRO A 83 -2.03 -3.16 -6.38
CA PRO A 83 -0.79 -2.83 -7.09
C PRO A 83 0.47 -3.03 -6.24
N THR A 84 0.42 -2.64 -4.96
CA THR A 84 1.53 -2.83 -4.00
C THR A 84 1.86 -4.31 -3.81
N ALA A 85 0.84 -5.17 -3.64
CA ALA A 85 1.05 -6.60 -3.44
C ALA A 85 1.82 -7.22 -4.61
N ILE A 86 1.51 -6.82 -5.83
CA ILE A 86 2.23 -7.27 -7.03
C ILE A 86 3.62 -6.67 -7.10
N MET A 87 3.78 -5.39 -6.75
CA MET A 87 5.09 -4.75 -6.67
C MET A 87 6.02 -5.49 -5.70
N ALA A 88 5.50 -6.01 -4.57
CA ALA A 88 6.28 -6.81 -3.65
C ALA A 88 6.75 -8.14 -4.26
N VAL A 89 5.92 -8.79 -5.08
CA VAL A 89 6.32 -9.99 -5.84
C VAL A 89 7.41 -9.65 -6.84
N VAL A 90 7.28 -8.52 -7.56
CA VAL A 90 8.30 -8.06 -8.52
C VAL A 90 9.60 -7.71 -7.80
N ALA A 91 9.54 -6.98 -6.68
CA ALA A 91 10.71 -6.64 -5.87
C ALA A 91 11.46 -7.89 -5.40
N ALA A 92 10.74 -8.90 -4.91
CA ALA A 92 11.33 -10.19 -4.52
C ALA A 92 11.95 -10.94 -5.72
N ALA A 93 11.31 -10.89 -6.90
CA ALA A 93 11.85 -11.50 -8.11
C ALA A 93 13.13 -10.81 -8.59
N ILE A 94 13.17 -9.46 -8.57
CA ILE A 94 14.37 -8.68 -8.89
C ILE A 94 15.50 -9.01 -7.90
N ALA A 95 15.20 -9.02 -6.59
CA ALA A 95 16.20 -9.36 -5.57
C ALA A 95 16.74 -10.79 -5.71
N THR A 96 15.90 -11.74 -6.13
CA THR A 96 16.32 -13.11 -6.41
C THR A 96 17.22 -13.18 -7.66
N GLN A 97 16.88 -12.43 -8.70
CA GLN A 97 17.58 -12.47 -9.98
C GLN A 97 18.93 -11.75 -9.96
N MET A 98 19.01 -10.60 -9.29
CA MET A 98 20.24 -9.83 -9.15
C MET A 98 21.12 -10.33 -8.01
N GLY A 99 20.54 -11.04 -7.05
CA GLY A 99 21.18 -11.35 -5.79
C GLY A 99 21.37 -10.13 -4.89
N MET A 100 22.12 -10.32 -3.81
CA MET A 100 22.39 -9.31 -2.78
C MET A 100 23.88 -9.04 -2.60
N ASP A 101 24.70 -9.32 -3.61
CA ASP A 101 26.14 -9.00 -3.62
C ASP A 101 26.36 -7.48 -3.70
N ASN A 102 25.49 -6.78 -4.44
CA ASN A 102 25.38 -5.31 -4.44
C ASN A 102 23.95 -4.88 -4.07
N PRO A 103 23.60 -4.89 -2.76
CA PRO A 103 22.25 -4.58 -2.28
C PRO A 103 21.71 -3.23 -2.76
N GLN A 104 22.61 -2.23 -2.91
CA GLN A 104 22.26 -0.88 -3.32
C GLN A 104 21.79 -0.84 -4.78
N SER A 105 22.48 -1.55 -5.68
CA SER A 105 22.07 -1.68 -7.09
C SER A 105 20.73 -2.40 -7.22
N THR A 106 20.52 -3.49 -6.47
CA THR A 106 19.23 -4.21 -6.42
C THR A 106 18.11 -3.29 -5.92
N PHE A 107 18.33 -2.56 -4.83
CA PHE A 107 17.38 -1.59 -4.29
C PHE A 107 16.99 -0.53 -5.32
N TRP A 108 17.97 0.13 -5.94
CA TRP A 108 17.68 1.16 -6.95
C TRP A 108 17.03 0.62 -8.21
N THR A 109 17.35 -0.61 -8.62
CA THR A 109 16.65 -1.27 -9.74
C THR A 109 15.16 -1.42 -9.41
N ILE A 110 14.82 -1.86 -8.19
CA ILE A 110 13.43 -1.95 -7.73
C ILE A 110 12.78 -0.56 -7.70
N VAL A 111 13.41 0.44 -7.09
CA VAL A 111 12.87 1.80 -6.96
C VAL A 111 12.64 2.46 -8.32
N ILE A 112 13.57 2.32 -9.26
CA ILE A 112 13.43 2.84 -10.62
C ILE A 112 12.34 2.07 -11.37
N GLY A 113 12.27 0.76 -11.22
CA GLY A 113 11.16 -0.04 -11.73
C GLY A 113 9.79 0.43 -11.20
N MET A 114 9.70 0.73 -9.90
CA MET A 114 8.51 1.31 -9.27
C MET A 114 8.15 2.67 -9.88
N GLY A 115 9.12 3.56 -10.02
CA GLY A 115 8.92 4.89 -10.60
C GLY A 115 8.46 4.83 -12.06
N LEU A 116 9.12 4.02 -12.89
CA LEU A 116 8.74 3.80 -14.29
C LEU A 116 7.33 3.22 -14.40
N THR A 117 6.99 2.27 -13.53
CA THR A 117 5.64 1.67 -13.51
C THR A 117 4.58 2.66 -13.07
N ALA A 118 4.87 3.52 -12.10
CA ALA A 118 3.96 4.58 -11.67
C ALA A 118 3.72 5.60 -12.80
N LEU A 119 4.78 6.03 -13.50
CA LEU A 119 4.68 6.92 -14.65
C LEU A 119 3.91 6.29 -15.81
N ALA A 120 4.21 5.03 -16.13
CA ALA A 120 3.51 4.28 -17.18
C ALA A 120 2.03 4.07 -16.83
N SER A 121 1.71 3.75 -15.56
CA SER A 121 0.34 3.62 -15.07
C SER A 121 -0.41 4.94 -15.16
N GLY A 122 0.23 6.05 -14.76
CA GLY A 122 -0.33 7.39 -14.87
C GLY A 122 -0.62 7.80 -16.32
N LEU A 123 0.34 7.55 -17.22
CA LEU A 123 0.16 7.80 -18.66
C LEU A 123 -0.97 6.94 -19.23
N PHE A 124 -1.04 5.65 -18.87
CA PHE A 124 -2.07 4.74 -19.34
C PHE A 124 -3.46 5.13 -18.86
N LEU A 125 -3.61 5.46 -17.57
CA LEU A 125 -4.86 5.97 -17.01
C LEU A 125 -5.28 7.29 -17.67
N TRP A 126 -4.33 8.20 -17.90
CA TRP A 126 -4.60 9.44 -18.60
C TRP A 126 -5.09 9.20 -20.04
N LEU A 127 -4.44 8.30 -20.79
CA LEU A 127 -4.89 7.92 -22.14
C LEU A 127 -6.28 7.30 -22.13
N LEU A 128 -6.57 6.41 -21.18
CA LEU A 128 -7.91 5.82 -21.01
C LEU A 128 -8.99 6.91 -20.80
N GLY A 129 -8.71 7.90 -19.96
CA GLY A 129 -9.59 9.06 -19.76
C GLY A 129 -9.79 9.88 -21.03
N GLN A 130 -8.70 10.21 -21.74
CA GLN A 130 -8.75 10.98 -23.00
C GLN A 130 -9.59 10.29 -24.08
N TYR A 131 -9.47 8.96 -24.22
CA TYR A 131 -10.24 8.17 -25.18
C TYR A 131 -11.63 7.77 -24.68
N LYS A 132 -12.06 8.24 -23.50
CA LYS A 132 -13.37 7.95 -22.88
C LYS A 132 -13.61 6.46 -22.64
N LEU A 133 -12.55 5.75 -22.30
CA LEU A 133 -12.54 4.31 -22.08
C LEU A 133 -12.78 3.92 -20.61
N GLY A 134 -13.19 4.86 -19.74
CA GLY A 134 -13.49 4.57 -18.33
C GLY A 134 -14.60 3.52 -18.13
N ASN A 135 -15.48 3.34 -19.12
CA ASN A 135 -16.53 2.32 -19.11
C ASN A 135 -16.02 0.89 -19.35
N LEU A 136 -14.73 0.69 -19.65
CA LEU A 136 -14.15 -0.63 -19.95
C LEU A 136 -14.33 -1.63 -18.80
N ILE A 137 -14.42 -1.19 -17.54
CA ILE A 137 -14.64 -2.09 -16.40
C ILE A 137 -15.91 -2.94 -16.54
N ARG A 138 -16.94 -2.43 -17.21
CA ARG A 138 -18.21 -3.16 -17.42
C ARG A 138 -18.04 -4.42 -18.27
N PHE A 139 -16.92 -4.53 -19.00
CA PHE A 139 -16.59 -5.69 -19.83
C PHE A 139 -15.70 -6.70 -19.12
N ILE A 140 -15.20 -6.41 -17.92
CA ILE A 140 -14.35 -7.35 -17.17
C ILE A 140 -15.25 -8.44 -16.59
N PRO A 141 -15.03 -9.72 -16.97
CA PRO A 141 -15.84 -10.80 -16.43
C PRO A 141 -15.67 -10.92 -14.91
N TYR A 142 -16.78 -11.15 -14.19
CA TYR A 142 -16.74 -11.39 -12.74
C TYR A 142 -15.71 -12.45 -12.30
N PRO A 143 -15.50 -13.57 -13.04
CA PRO A 143 -14.44 -14.53 -12.69
C PRO A 143 -13.03 -13.93 -12.67
N VAL A 144 -12.73 -12.97 -13.56
CA VAL A 144 -11.41 -12.31 -13.61
C VAL A 144 -11.22 -11.44 -12.38
N VAL A 145 -12.23 -10.64 -12.01
CA VAL A 145 -12.21 -9.83 -10.79
C VAL A 145 -12.06 -10.72 -9.56
N GLY A 146 -12.82 -11.81 -9.48
CA GLY A 146 -12.77 -12.76 -8.37
C GLY A 146 -11.40 -13.42 -8.21
N GLY A 147 -10.81 -13.93 -9.31
CA GLY A 147 -9.48 -14.53 -9.31
C GLY A 147 -8.38 -13.53 -8.92
N PHE A 148 -8.46 -12.30 -9.44
CA PHE A 148 -7.56 -11.22 -9.09
C PHE A 148 -7.63 -10.88 -7.58
N LEU A 149 -8.84 -10.68 -7.04
CA LEU A 149 -9.05 -10.32 -5.64
C LEU A 149 -8.59 -11.44 -4.69
N ALA A 150 -8.81 -12.70 -5.08
CA ALA A 150 -8.31 -13.86 -4.34
C ALA A 150 -6.77 -13.93 -4.39
N GLY A 151 -6.17 -13.69 -5.56
CA GLY A 151 -4.72 -13.70 -5.74
C GLY A 151 -4.01 -12.60 -4.94
N THR A 152 -4.49 -11.36 -5.01
CA THR A 152 -3.92 -10.24 -4.23
C THR A 152 -4.13 -10.45 -2.74
N GLY A 153 -5.31 -10.91 -2.32
CA GLY A 153 -5.58 -11.31 -0.94
C GLY A 153 -4.59 -12.36 -0.43
N TRP A 154 -4.29 -13.39 -1.23
CA TRP A 154 -3.31 -14.41 -0.88
C TRP A 154 -1.88 -13.84 -0.76
N VAL A 155 -1.47 -12.96 -1.68
CA VAL A 155 -0.16 -12.29 -1.60
C VAL A 155 -0.05 -11.43 -0.34
N LEU A 156 -1.10 -10.67 0.00
CA LEU A 156 -1.15 -9.89 1.24
C LEU A 156 -1.08 -10.77 2.48
N VAL A 157 -1.75 -11.94 2.50
CA VAL A 157 -1.65 -12.91 3.60
C VAL A 157 -0.22 -13.43 3.75
N LYS A 158 0.41 -13.87 2.65
CA LYS A 158 1.82 -14.32 2.69
C LYS A 158 2.74 -13.23 3.19
N GLY A 159 2.53 -12.00 2.74
CA GLY A 159 3.28 -10.83 3.17
C GLY A 159 3.11 -10.51 4.65
N ALA A 160 1.87 -10.51 5.14
CA ALA A 160 1.56 -10.28 6.55
C ALA A 160 2.19 -11.36 7.45
N VAL A 161 2.14 -12.64 7.04
CA VAL A 161 2.84 -13.72 7.75
C VAL A 161 4.35 -13.51 7.73
N ALA A 162 4.92 -13.10 6.60
CA ALA A 162 6.36 -12.80 6.52
C ALA A 162 6.78 -11.64 7.44
N ILE A 163 5.94 -10.59 7.55
CA ILE A 163 6.20 -9.45 8.43
C ILE A 163 6.07 -9.86 9.91
N MET A 164 5.01 -10.59 10.27
CA MET A 164 4.73 -10.93 11.68
C MET A 164 5.62 -12.06 12.19
N ALA A 165 5.77 -13.13 11.42
CA ALA A 165 6.42 -14.37 11.84
C ALA A 165 7.85 -14.53 11.29
N GLY A 166 8.33 -13.59 10.45
CA GLY A 166 9.69 -13.62 9.90
C GLY A 166 9.95 -14.76 8.91
N ILE A 167 8.90 -15.46 8.43
CA ILE A 167 9.03 -16.59 7.51
C ILE A 167 8.26 -16.35 6.20
N THR A 168 8.87 -16.72 5.08
CA THR A 168 8.20 -16.70 3.79
C THR A 168 7.26 -17.89 3.69
N LEU A 169 5.96 -17.64 3.50
CA LEU A 169 4.96 -18.70 3.41
C LEU A 169 5.01 -19.38 2.02
N ASN A 170 5.46 -20.62 1.99
CA ASN A 170 5.46 -21.49 0.81
C ASN A 170 5.07 -22.93 1.21
N LEU A 171 5.01 -23.87 0.26
CA LEU A 171 4.61 -25.25 0.56
C LEU A 171 5.54 -25.95 1.55
N GLU A 172 6.83 -25.59 1.55
CA GLU A 172 7.84 -26.19 2.42
C GLU A 172 7.75 -25.63 3.84
N THR A 173 7.48 -24.34 4.00
CA THR A 173 7.42 -23.64 5.30
C THR A 173 6.02 -23.59 5.89
N ALA A 174 4.98 -23.99 5.15
CA ALA A 174 3.59 -23.89 5.59
C ALA A 174 3.33 -24.59 6.93
N HIS A 175 3.99 -25.71 7.21
CA HIS A 175 3.83 -26.41 8.48
C HIS A 175 4.40 -25.62 9.68
N ARG A 176 5.38 -24.73 9.45
CA ARG A 176 6.06 -23.98 10.50
C ARG A 176 5.17 -22.93 11.15
N ILE A 177 4.15 -22.42 10.46
CA ILE A 177 3.21 -21.45 11.06
C ILE A 177 2.45 -22.02 12.27
N PHE A 178 2.40 -23.34 12.41
CA PHE A 178 1.78 -24.03 13.56
C PHE A 178 2.77 -24.28 14.71
N GLU A 179 4.04 -23.90 14.57
CA GLU A 179 5.00 -23.91 15.68
C GLU A 179 4.54 -22.91 16.76
N GLY A 180 4.61 -23.31 18.03
CA GLY A 180 4.10 -22.51 19.15
C GLY A 180 4.69 -21.10 19.24
N SER A 181 5.97 -20.95 18.93
CA SER A 181 6.66 -19.65 18.90
C SER A 181 6.12 -18.73 17.80
N LEU A 182 5.85 -19.27 16.61
CA LEU A 182 5.34 -18.48 15.48
C LEU A 182 3.85 -18.17 15.62
N LEU A 183 3.06 -19.09 16.21
CA LEU A 183 1.66 -18.84 16.55
C LEU A 183 1.49 -17.58 17.39
N LEU A 184 2.36 -17.36 18.37
CA LEU A 184 2.31 -16.15 19.20
C LEU A 184 2.52 -14.86 18.40
N HIS A 185 3.28 -14.91 17.30
CA HIS A 185 3.57 -13.73 16.50
C HIS A 185 2.46 -13.37 15.51
N TRP A 186 1.85 -14.35 14.84
CA TRP A 186 0.85 -14.07 13.79
C TRP A 186 -0.61 -14.19 14.27
N LEU A 187 -0.91 -15.05 15.24
CA LEU A 187 -2.28 -15.29 15.69
C LEU A 187 -2.95 -14.03 16.26
N PRO A 188 -2.28 -13.18 17.08
CA PRO A 188 -2.87 -11.92 17.54
C PRO A 188 -3.24 -10.99 16.38
N GLY A 189 -2.44 -10.96 15.31
CA GLY A 189 -2.73 -10.19 14.10
C GLY A 189 -3.98 -10.69 13.37
N VAL A 190 -4.14 -12.01 13.25
CA VAL A 190 -5.35 -12.61 12.65
C VAL A 190 -6.59 -12.36 13.50
N LEU A 191 -6.48 -12.53 14.83
CA LEU A 191 -7.58 -12.21 15.75
C LEU A 191 -7.98 -10.74 15.66
N TYR A 192 -7.00 -9.83 15.62
CA TYR A 192 -7.25 -8.42 15.43
C TYR A 192 -7.95 -8.13 14.09
N GLY A 193 -7.52 -8.76 13.00
CA GLY A 193 -8.17 -8.65 11.69
C GLY A 193 -9.63 -9.12 11.71
N ILE A 194 -9.93 -10.22 12.39
CA ILE A 194 -11.30 -10.73 12.57
C ILE A 194 -12.15 -9.74 13.38
N VAL A 195 -11.62 -9.24 14.51
CA VAL A 195 -12.32 -8.22 15.32
C VAL A 195 -12.59 -6.97 14.50
N LEU A 196 -11.58 -6.47 13.77
CA LEU A 196 -11.71 -5.31 12.90
C LEU A 196 -12.81 -5.52 11.84
N LEU A 197 -12.87 -6.70 11.22
CA LEU A 197 -13.91 -7.03 10.24
C LEU A 197 -15.30 -7.04 10.86
N ILE A 198 -15.47 -7.64 12.06
CA ILE A 198 -16.75 -7.67 12.77
C ILE A 198 -17.19 -6.27 13.16
N VAL A 199 -16.28 -5.46 13.73
CA VAL A 199 -16.56 -4.08 14.14
C VAL A 199 -16.94 -3.23 12.94
N GLN A 200 -16.22 -3.31 11.82
CA GLN A 200 -16.56 -2.57 10.60
C GLN A 200 -17.92 -2.98 10.01
N LYS A 201 -18.29 -4.26 10.09
CA LYS A 201 -19.61 -4.71 9.65
C LYS A 201 -20.73 -4.24 10.59
N ARG A 202 -20.45 -4.12 11.89
CA ARG A 202 -21.45 -3.76 12.91
C ARG A 202 -21.65 -2.25 13.03
N PHE A 203 -20.59 -1.46 12.92
CA PHE A 203 -20.59 -0.02 13.16
C PHE A 203 -20.21 0.75 11.88
N ARG A 204 -21.09 1.64 11.43
CA ARG A 204 -20.86 2.54 10.28
C ARG A 204 -20.47 3.93 10.77
N HIS A 205 -19.26 4.06 11.31
CA HIS A 205 -18.73 5.33 11.80
C HIS A 205 -17.32 5.56 11.25
N PHE A 206 -17.02 6.78 10.78
CA PHE A 206 -15.75 7.12 10.12
C PHE A 206 -14.52 6.94 11.04
N LEU A 207 -14.71 7.02 12.37
CA LEU A 207 -13.64 6.79 13.35
C LEU A 207 -13.34 5.31 13.62
N VAL A 208 -14.12 4.35 13.12
CA VAL A 208 -13.90 2.93 13.43
C VAL A 208 -12.48 2.48 13.08
N MET A 209 -12.04 2.73 11.83
CA MET A 209 -10.70 2.34 11.38
C MET A 209 -9.59 3.07 12.17
N PRO A 210 -9.58 4.42 12.27
CA PRO A 210 -8.64 5.15 13.13
C PRO A 210 -8.57 4.65 14.58
N SER A 211 -9.72 4.48 15.23
CA SER A 211 -9.80 4.07 16.64
C SER A 211 -9.31 2.65 16.86
N MET A 212 -9.60 1.73 15.94
CA MET A 212 -9.11 0.36 16.02
C MET A 212 -7.58 0.32 15.94
N ILE A 213 -6.98 1.08 15.02
CA ILE A 213 -5.52 1.12 14.87
C ILE A 213 -4.86 1.75 16.10
N LEU A 214 -5.36 2.90 16.56
CA LEU A 214 -4.85 3.53 17.78
C LEU A 214 -5.03 2.61 19.00
N GLY A 215 -6.17 1.94 19.10
CA GLY A 215 -6.44 0.94 20.15
C GLY A 215 -5.45 -0.21 20.12
N ALA A 216 -5.08 -0.72 18.93
CA ALA A 216 -4.07 -1.77 18.79
C ALA A 216 -2.69 -1.30 19.24
N ILE A 217 -2.29 -0.08 18.87
CA ILE A 217 -1.01 0.52 19.30
C ILE A 217 -0.98 0.66 20.83
N ILE A 218 -2.03 1.25 21.41
CA ILE A 218 -2.14 1.43 22.87
C ILE A 218 -2.13 0.08 23.58
N LEU A 219 -2.88 -0.90 23.08
CA LEU A 219 -2.92 -2.24 23.65
C LEU A 219 -1.54 -2.90 23.62
N PHE A 220 -0.83 -2.83 22.48
CA PHE A 220 0.49 -3.41 22.33
C PHE A 220 1.52 -2.80 23.30
N TYR A 221 1.63 -1.46 23.33
CA TYR A 221 2.55 -0.79 24.25
C TYR A 221 2.13 -0.93 25.72
N GLY A 222 0.82 -1.02 26.00
CA GLY A 222 0.30 -1.33 27.32
C GLY A 222 0.71 -2.73 27.80
N VAL A 223 0.65 -3.74 26.93
CA VAL A 223 1.13 -5.09 27.22
C VAL A 223 2.64 -5.08 27.50
N LEU A 224 3.45 -4.39 26.68
CA LEU A 224 4.89 -4.26 26.91
C LEU A 224 5.22 -3.58 28.24
N PHE A 225 4.47 -2.53 28.60
CA PHE A 225 4.65 -1.84 29.86
C PHE A 225 4.31 -2.73 31.07
N LEU A 226 3.18 -3.45 31.00
CA LEU A 226 2.75 -4.36 32.07
C LEU A 226 3.66 -5.59 32.21
N SER A 227 4.23 -6.08 31.10
CA SER A 227 5.20 -7.18 31.11
C SER A 227 6.61 -6.73 31.50
N GLN A 228 6.83 -5.42 31.72
CA GLN A 228 8.14 -4.82 31.96
C GLN A 228 9.19 -5.17 30.89
N LEU A 229 8.75 -5.44 29.66
CA LEU A 229 9.62 -5.83 28.56
C LEU A 229 10.19 -4.57 27.88
N PRO A 230 11.51 -4.32 27.95
CA PRO A 230 12.11 -3.16 27.29
C PRO A 230 11.90 -3.20 25.77
N ILE A 231 11.74 -2.03 25.15
CA ILE A 231 11.53 -1.91 23.69
C ILE A 231 12.66 -2.59 22.90
N ALA A 232 13.90 -2.49 23.38
CA ALA A 232 15.06 -3.12 22.75
C ALA A 232 14.94 -4.65 22.74
N GLU A 233 14.43 -5.23 23.83
CA GLU A 233 14.21 -6.68 23.94
C GLU A 233 12.99 -7.13 23.13
N ALA A 234 11.89 -6.38 23.16
CA ALA A 234 10.74 -6.63 22.30
C ALA A 234 11.12 -6.64 20.80
N ARG A 235 12.01 -5.73 20.39
CA ARG A 235 12.57 -5.71 19.04
C ARG A 235 13.48 -6.92 18.77
N ALA A 236 14.35 -7.28 19.71
CA ALA A 236 15.21 -8.46 19.58
C ALA A 236 14.40 -9.76 19.45
N LEU A 237 13.24 -9.81 20.10
CA LEU A 237 12.28 -10.91 20.01
C LEU A 237 11.41 -10.87 18.74
N GLY A 238 11.53 -9.85 17.89
CA GLY A 238 10.78 -9.76 16.63
C GLY A 238 9.37 -9.13 16.74
N TRP A 239 8.99 -8.58 17.89
CA TRP A 239 7.69 -7.91 18.06
C TRP A 239 7.62 -6.51 17.44
N LEU A 240 8.79 -5.91 17.20
CA LEU A 240 8.92 -4.59 16.59
C LEU A 240 9.91 -4.67 15.43
N PRO A 241 9.72 -3.86 14.37
CA PRO A 241 10.71 -3.73 13.32
C PRO A 241 12.10 -3.39 13.89
N PRO A 242 13.19 -3.88 13.28
CA PRO A 242 14.54 -3.55 13.71
C PRO A 242 14.77 -2.03 13.70
N SER A 243 15.64 -1.55 14.59
CA SER A 243 16.09 -0.16 14.54
C SER A 243 16.94 -0.01 13.32
N PHE A 244 16.64 1.00 12.52
CA PHE A 244 17.48 1.36 11.39
C PHE A 244 18.36 2.54 11.78
N PRO A 245 19.65 2.52 11.41
CA PRO A 245 20.57 3.62 11.70
C PRO A 245 20.30 4.89 10.86
N GLY A 246 19.30 4.87 9.97
CA GLY A 246 18.95 5.99 9.09
C GLY A 246 17.51 6.46 9.31
N ASP A 247 17.30 7.76 9.11
CA ASP A 247 15.98 8.38 9.16
C ASP A 247 15.12 7.95 7.97
N VAL A 248 13.80 7.88 8.20
CA VAL A 248 12.81 7.78 7.13
C VAL A 248 12.91 9.04 6.28
N SER A 249 13.57 8.92 5.13
CA SER A 249 13.88 10.03 4.25
C SER A 249 13.65 9.64 2.80
N TRP A 250 13.23 10.62 2.02
CA TRP A 250 13.23 10.53 0.56
C TRP A 250 14.40 11.36 0.03
N SER A 251 15.10 10.84 -0.98
CA SER A 251 16.09 11.58 -1.74
C SER A 251 15.91 11.26 -3.23
N PRO A 252 16.02 12.27 -4.11
CA PRO A 252 15.98 12.02 -5.54
C PRO A 252 17.16 11.13 -5.95
N PRO A 253 16.99 10.24 -6.95
CA PRO A 253 18.08 9.42 -7.44
C PRO A 253 19.20 10.31 -7.98
N SER A 254 20.43 10.10 -7.50
CA SER A 254 21.59 10.80 -8.04
C SER A 254 21.87 10.34 -9.47
N PRO A 255 22.56 11.14 -10.30
CA PRO A 255 22.93 10.72 -11.67
C PRO A 255 23.68 9.37 -11.73
N GLU A 256 24.45 9.06 -10.68
CA GLU A 256 25.21 7.82 -10.56
C GLU A 256 24.32 6.58 -10.43
N VAL A 257 23.13 6.71 -9.83
CA VAL A 257 22.17 5.62 -9.65
C VAL A 257 21.78 5.00 -11.00
N TRP A 258 21.62 5.80 -12.05
CA TRP A 258 21.20 5.32 -13.36
C TRP A 258 22.19 4.32 -13.98
N GLY A 259 23.47 4.42 -13.64
CA GLY A 259 24.50 3.45 -14.05
C GLY A 259 24.49 2.15 -13.26
N THR A 260 23.82 2.12 -12.09
CA THR A 260 23.70 0.94 -11.23
C THR A 260 22.41 0.15 -11.46
N VAL A 261 21.47 0.69 -12.24
CA VAL A 261 20.20 0.03 -12.55
C VAL A 261 20.42 -1.09 -13.56
N ASP A 262 19.93 -2.28 -13.24
CA ASP A 262 19.92 -3.39 -14.19
C ASP A 262 18.67 -3.33 -15.09
N TRP A 263 18.85 -2.73 -16.26
CA TRP A 263 17.81 -2.59 -17.28
C TRP A 263 17.40 -3.93 -17.90
N ALA A 264 18.28 -4.92 -17.92
CA ALA A 264 17.97 -6.24 -18.45
C ALA A 264 17.00 -6.98 -17.51
N VAL A 265 17.16 -6.82 -16.19
CA VAL A 265 16.22 -7.36 -15.21
C VAL A 265 14.89 -6.63 -15.27
N LEU A 266 14.88 -5.30 -15.38
CA LEU A 266 13.63 -4.54 -15.52
C LEU A 266 12.83 -4.92 -16.76
N THR A 267 13.51 -5.13 -17.90
CA THR A 267 12.84 -5.56 -19.14
C THR A 267 12.29 -6.98 -19.03
N GLN A 268 12.97 -7.88 -18.33
CA GLN A 268 12.44 -9.22 -18.04
C GLN A 268 11.20 -9.19 -17.12
N GLN A 269 11.13 -8.22 -16.20
CA GLN A 269 9.98 -8.00 -15.34
C GLN A 269 8.86 -7.17 -15.99
N ALA A 270 9.02 -6.70 -17.24
CA ALA A 270 8.08 -5.78 -17.89
C ALA A 270 6.64 -6.32 -17.95
N GLY A 271 6.44 -7.63 -18.12
CA GLY A 271 5.10 -8.24 -18.10
C GLY A 271 4.44 -8.16 -16.71
N ASN A 272 5.21 -8.37 -15.64
CA ASN A 272 4.71 -8.23 -14.27
C ASN A 272 4.43 -6.75 -13.95
N LEU A 273 5.28 -5.83 -14.40
CA LEU A 273 5.05 -4.39 -14.24
C LEU A 273 3.82 -3.91 -15.03
N ALA A 274 3.58 -4.42 -16.25
CA ALA A 274 2.38 -4.12 -17.02
C ALA A 274 1.10 -4.64 -16.32
N THR A 275 1.20 -5.75 -15.60
CA THR A 275 0.10 -6.29 -14.80
C THR A 275 -0.34 -5.29 -13.70
N ILE A 276 0.62 -4.58 -13.09
CA ILE A 276 0.35 -3.52 -12.11
C ILE A 276 -0.48 -2.40 -12.72
N MET A 277 -0.19 -2.01 -13.97
CA MET A 277 -0.96 -0.96 -14.67
C MET A 277 -2.43 -1.37 -14.84
N ILE A 278 -2.67 -2.56 -15.39
CA ILE A 278 -4.04 -3.08 -15.61
C ILE A 278 -4.80 -3.15 -14.28
N ILE A 279 -4.14 -3.65 -13.24
CA ILE A 279 -4.75 -3.82 -11.93
C ILE A 279 -5.02 -2.49 -11.24
N SER A 280 -4.19 -1.49 -11.47
CA SER A 280 -4.45 -0.12 -10.99
C SER A 280 -5.71 0.44 -11.64
N VAL A 281 -5.95 0.17 -12.93
CA VAL A 281 -7.21 0.55 -13.61
C VAL A 281 -8.41 -0.15 -12.99
N ILE A 282 -8.34 -1.47 -12.82
CA ILE A 282 -9.43 -2.26 -12.23
C ILE A 282 -9.74 -1.75 -10.81
N SER A 283 -8.71 -1.55 -9.99
CA SER A 283 -8.84 -1.10 -8.61
C SER A 283 -9.40 0.32 -8.53
N LEU A 284 -8.94 1.24 -9.37
CA LEU A 284 -9.49 2.59 -9.46
C LEU A 284 -10.98 2.57 -9.81
N LEU A 285 -11.35 1.81 -10.84
CA LEU A 285 -12.73 1.77 -11.33
C LEU A 285 -13.66 1.06 -10.34
N LEU A 286 -13.22 -0.02 -9.68
CA LEU A 286 -13.99 -0.67 -8.60
C LEU A 286 -14.22 0.27 -7.41
N ASN A 287 -13.18 1.02 -7.00
CA ASN A 287 -13.29 2.01 -5.94
C ASN A 287 -14.24 3.15 -6.33
N ALA A 288 -14.16 3.62 -7.58
CA ALA A 288 -15.06 4.65 -8.10
C ALA A 288 -16.53 4.18 -8.11
N SER A 289 -16.82 2.99 -8.63
CA SER A 289 -18.17 2.41 -8.59
C SER A 289 -18.69 2.20 -7.16
N GLY A 290 -17.82 1.80 -6.23
CA GLY A 290 -18.16 1.70 -4.81
C GLY A 290 -18.54 3.07 -4.21
N MET A 291 -17.78 4.12 -4.55
CA MET A 291 -18.10 5.49 -4.13
C MET A 291 -19.42 6.00 -4.74
N GLU A 292 -19.70 5.73 -6.01
CA GLU A 292 -20.97 6.10 -6.65
C GLU A 292 -22.18 5.54 -5.89
N LEU A 293 -22.10 4.28 -5.43
CA LEU A 293 -23.16 3.64 -4.65
C LEU A 293 -23.37 4.31 -3.28
N ILE A 294 -22.29 4.78 -2.65
CA ILE A 294 -22.33 5.44 -1.33
C ILE A 294 -22.84 6.89 -1.47
N VAL A 295 -22.29 7.64 -2.41
CA VAL A 295 -22.59 9.07 -2.63
C VAL A 295 -23.90 9.25 -3.41
N ARG A 296 -24.42 8.19 -4.04
CA ARG A 296 -25.62 8.20 -4.89
C ARG A 296 -25.54 9.23 -6.02
N LYS A 297 -24.34 9.41 -6.58
CA LYS A 297 -24.05 10.34 -7.66
C LYS A 297 -23.12 9.67 -8.66
N GLU A 298 -23.42 9.82 -9.93
CA GLU A 298 -22.52 9.37 -11.01
C GLU A 298 -21.21 10.15 -10.98
N VAL A 299 -20.11 9.43 -11.09
CA VAL A 299 -18.75 9.95 -11.20
C VAL A 299 -18.35 9.83 -12.66
N ASP A 300 -17.83 10.92 -13.25
CA ASP A 300 -17.24 10.83 -14.58
C ASP A 300 -15.90 10.10 -14.49
N LEU A 301 -15.92 8.79 -14.76
CA LEU A 301 -14.76 7.91 -14.68
C LEU A 301 -13.61 8.31 -15.63
N ASN A 302 -13.87 9.19 -16.61
CA ASN A 302 -12.86 9.63 -17.57
C ASN A 302 -12.06 10.85 -17.08
N ARG A 303 -12.49 11.50 -15.99
CA ARG A 303 -11.93 12.75 -15.47
C ARG A 303 -11.22 12.55 -14.13
#